data_AF-A0A937ZKL4-F1
#
_entry.id   AF-A0A937ZKL4-F1
#
_cell.length_a   1.000
_cell.length_b   1.000
_cell.length_c   1.000
_cell.angle_alpha   90.00
_cell.angle_beta   90.00
_cell.angle_gamma   90.00
#
_symmetry.space_group_name_H-M   'P 1'
#
loop_
_entity.id
_entity.type
_entity.pdbx_description
1 polymer ?
#
loop_
_entity_poly.entity_id
_entity_poly.type
_entity_poly.pdbx_seq_one_letter_code
_entity_poly.pdbx_strand_id
1 'polypeptide(L)'
;MGITKRLMMEAEELHYTALSVLCEAGTLKECAWHGGSYLEGSGDLLDAYKLGSSQLKSGEISGYSQKELTDKIKELGELWWPDSCPYCEKM
;
A
#
# COMPACT_ATOMS: atom_id res chain seq x y z
N MET A 1 -21.64 18.73 6.59
CA MET A 1 -20.41 17.96 6.28
C MET A 1 -20.48 16.66 7.08
N GLY A 2 -21.05 15.62 6.47
CA GLY A 2 -21.57 14.43 7.15
C GLY A 2 -20.50 13.42 7.53
N ILE A 3 -20.84 12.59 8.53
CA ILE A 3 -20.02 11.50 9.09
C ILE A 3 -19.46 10.57 7.99
N THR A 4 -20.24 10.35 6.93
CA THR A 4 -19.83 9.57 5.75
C THR A 4 -18.55 10.06 5.09
N LYS A 5 -18.32 11.38 5.07
CA LYS A 5 -17.14 11.97 4.42
C LYS A 5 -15.86 11.77 5.24
N ARG A 6 -15.97 11.59 6.56
CA ARG A 6 -14.83 11.32 7.45
C ARG A 6 -14.34 9.87 7.30
N LEU A 7 -15.27 8.92 7.32
CA LEU A 7 -14.95 7.49 7.17
C LEU A 7 -14.26 7.18 5.83
N MET A 8 -14.65 7.87 4.75
CA MET A 8 -14.00 7.72 3.44
C MET A 8 -12.54 8.21 3.47
N MET A 9 -12.27 9.36 4.08
CA MET A 9 -10.91 9.89 4.19
C MET A 9 -10.00 8.97 5.00
N GLU A 10 -10.49 8.45 6.13
CA GLU A 10 -9.72 7.53 6.98
C GLU A 10 -9.37 6.23 6.25
N ALA A 11 -10.29 5.72 5.41
CA ALA A 11 -10.05 4.53 4.60
C ALA A 11 -9.07 4.78 3.45
N GLU A 12 -9.11 5.96 2.83
CA GLU A 12 -8.12 6.37 1.83
C GLU A 12 -6.73 6.51 2.45
N GLU A 13 -6.62 7.14 3.62
CA GLU A 13 -5.35 7.27 4.34
C GLU A 13 -4.73 5.91 4.68
N LEU A 14 -5.55 4.96 5.19
CA LEU A 14 -5.12 3.57 5.41
C LEU A 14 -4.63 2.93 4.11
N HIS A 15 -5.34 3.16 3.00
CA HIS A 15 -4.99 2.61 1.69
C HIS A 15 -3.63 3.12 1.20
N TYR A 16 -3.40 4.44 1.25
CA TYR A 16 -2.11 5.03 0.87
C TYR A 16 -0.97 4.56 1.79
N THR A 17 -1.25 4.44 3.09
CA THR A 17 -0.28 3.92 4.06
C THR A 17 0.12 2.49 3.72
N ALA A 18 -0.85 1.61 3.45
CA ALA A 18 -0.58 0.23 3.07
C ALA A 18 0.20 0.12 1.74
N LEU A 19 -0.11 0.96 0.76
CA LEU A 19 0.66 1.05 -0.49
C LEU A 19 2.11 1.47 -0.26
N SER A 20 2.35 2.47 0.60
CA SER A 20 3.71 2.89 0.96
C SER A 20 4.50 1.74 1.58
N VAL A 21 3.91 1.03 2.54
CA VAL A 21 4.53 -0.15 3.18
C VAL A 21 4.86 -1.22 2.15
N LEU A 22 3.95 -1.51 1.22
CA LEU A 22 4.18 -2.49 0.15
C LEU A 22 5.31 -2.06 -0.80
N CYS A 23 5.40 -0.77 -1.09
CA CYS A 23 6.46 -0.21 -1.93
C CYS A 23 7.82 -0.24 -1.22
N GLU A 24 7.86 0.11 0.07
CA GLU A 24 9.07 0.05 0.91
C GLU A 24 9.56 -1.38 1.12
N ALA A 25 8.63 -2.33 1.24
CA ALA A 25 8.94 -3.75 1.31
C ALA A 25 9.43 -4.33 -0.01
N GLY A 26 9.27 -3.60 -1.12
CA GLY A 26 9.58 -4.07 -2.47
C GLY A 26 8.59 -5.10 -3.03
N THR A 27 7.48 -5.36 -2.31
CA THR A 27 6.35 -6.17 -2.78
C THR A 27 5.62 -5.49 -3.93
N LEU A 28 5.56 -4.16 -3.90
CA LEU A 28 5.14 -3.33 -5.03
C LEU A 28 6.28 -2.42 -5.46
N LYS A 29 6.24 -1.96 -6.71
CA LYS A 29 7.15 -0.93 -7.22
C LYS A 29 6.35 0.20 -7.82
N GLU A 30 6.64 1.44 -7.41
CA GLU A 30 6.10 2.60 -8.11
C GLU A 30 6.94 2.90 -9.37
N CYS A 31 6.27 3.26 -10.46
CA CYS A 31 6.94 3.74 -11.65
C CYS A 31 7.51 5.16 -11.42
N ALA A 32 8.83 5.32 -11.54
CA ALA A 32 9.50 6.62 -11.36
C ALA A 32 9.02 7.73 -12.32
N TRP A 33 8.42 7.37 -13.46
CA TRP A 33 7.96 8.30 -14.48
C TRP A 33 6.45 8.55 -14.43
N HIS A 34 5.69 7.61 -13.87
CA HIS A 34 4.23 7.67 -13.77
C HIS A 34 3.83 7.50 -12.31
N GLY A 35 3.87 8.59 -11.55
CA GLY A 35 3.41 8.61 -10.16
C GLY A 35 1.96 8.14 -10.05
N GLY A 36 1.69 7.21 -9.13
CA GLY A 36 0.40 6.53 -9.00
C GLY A 36 0.24 5.28 -9.88
N SER A 37 1.26 4.86 -10.64
CA SER A 37 1.32 3.54 -11.26
C SER A 37 2.14 2.59 -10.40
N TYR A 38 1.45 1.67 -9.71
CA TYR A 38 2.07 0.60 -8.93
C TYR A 38 2.17 -0.67 -9.78
N LEU A 39 3.31 -1.34 -9.66
CA LEU A 39 3.68 -2.55 -10.39
C LEU A 39 3.92 -3.69 -9.43
N GLU A 40 3.76 -4.91 -9.92
CA GLU A 40 4.15 -6.11 -9.18
C GLU A 40 5.65 -6.05 -8.87
N GLY A 41 5.98 -6.11 -7.59
CA GLY A 41 7.35 -6.16 -7.12
C GLY A 41 7.83 -7.61 -7.00
N SER A 42 9.14 -7.76 -6.82
CA SER A 42 9.76 -9.06 -6.55
C SER A 42 9.79 -9.40 -5.04
N GLY A 43 9.22 -8.55 -4.20
CA GLY A 43 9.21 -8.72 -2.75
C GLY A 43 8.06 -9.59 -2.28
N ASP A 44 8.29 -10.36 -1.21
CA ASP A 44 7.26 -11.18 -0.60
C ASP A 44 6.25 -10.35 0.21
N LEU A 45 4.99 -10.76 0.19
CA LEU A 45 3.95 -10.22 1.08
C LEU A 45 4.33 -10.30 2.56
N LEU A 46 5.12 -11.32 2.92
CA LEU A 46 5.64 -11.52 4.28
C LEU A 46 6.51 -10.36 4.76
N ASP A 47 7.31 -9.76 3.88
CA ASP A 47 8.16 -8.63 4.23
C ASP A 47 7.34 -7.36 4.41
N ALA A 48 6.32 -7.13 3.58
CA ALA A 48 5.36 -6.04 3.77
C ALA A 48 4.62 -6.15 5.11
N TYR A 49 4.21 -7.36 5.52
CA TYR A 49 3.59 -7.54 6.84
C TYR A 49 4.52 -7.21 8.01
N LYS A 50 5.80 -7.62 7.91
CA LYS A 50 6.80 -7.31 8.95
C LYS A 50 7.09 -5.82 9.01
N LEU A 51 7.19 -5.16 7.86
CA LEU A 51 7.37 -3.70 7.77
C LEU A 51 6.18 -2.96 8.36
N GLY A 52 4.95 -3.28 7.92
CA GLY A 52 3.74 -2.66 8.45
C GLY A 52 3.59 -2.85 9.97
N SER A 53 3.91 -4.04 10.48
CA SER A 53 3.92 -4.32 11.92
C SER A 53 5.00 -3.52 12.67
N SER A 54 6.15 -3.29 12.04
CA SER A 54 7.25 -2.51 12.62
C SER A 54 6.95 -1.01 12.63
N GLN A 55 6.33 -0.48 11.57
CA GLN A 55 5.89 0.91 11.50
C GLN A 55 4.78 1.22 12.51
N LEU A 56 3.81 0.29 12.70
CA LEU A 56 2.81 0.37 13.77
C LEU A 56 3.45 0.39 15.16
N LYS A 57 4.42 -0.50 15.41
CA LYS A 57 5.14 -0.53 16.70
C LYS A 57 5.98 0.72 16.94
N SER A 58 6.53 1.30 15.89
CA SER A 58 7.32 2.54 15.97
C SER A 58 6.44 3.78 16.18
N GLY A 59 5.12 3.66 16.00
CA GLY A 59 4.17 4.76 16.10
C GLY A 59 4.14 5.67 14.87
N GLU A 60 4.77 5.24 13.77
CA GLU A 60 4.76 5.95 12.48
C GLU A 60 3.36 5.90 11.85
N ILE A 61 2.71 4.73 11.97
CA ILE A 61 1.30 4.54 11.64
C ILE A 61 0.55 4.50 12.95
N SER A 62 -0.27 5.51 13.21
CA SER A 62 -1.10 5.61 14.42
C SER A 62 -2.53 5.94 14.03
N GLY A 63 -3.50 5.33 14.72
CA GLY A 63 -4.93 5.51 14.42
C GLY A 63 -5.63 4.29 13.83
N TYR A 64 -4.88 3.26 13.42
CA TYR A 64 -5.43 2.02 12.88
C TYR A 64 -5.00 0.81 13.69
N SER A 65 -5.82 -0.24 13.69
CA SER A 65 -5.43 -1.51 14.32
C SER A 65 -4.44 -2.26 13.43
N GLN A 66 -3.53 -3.04 14.03
CA GLN A 66 -2.63 -3.92 13.27
C GLN A 66 -3.40 -4.77 12.27
N LYS A 67 -4.56 -5.30 12.69
CA LYS A 67 -5.42 -6.08 11.82
C LYS A 67 -5.89 -5.30 10.58
N GLU A 68 -6.25 -4.03 10.70
CA GLU A 68 -6.75 -3.24 9.56
C GLU A 68 -5.63 -2.96 8.55
N LEU A 69 -4.44 -2.59 9.02
CA LEU A 69 -3.29 -2.41 8.12
C LEU A 69 -2.91 -3.72 7.43
N THR A 70 -2.85 -4.82 8.20
CA THR A 70 -2.51 -6.15 7.68
C THR A 70 -3.54 -6.62 6.66
N ASP A 71 -4.83 -6.47 6.94
CA ASP A 71 -5.91 -6.84 6.03
C ASP A 71 -5.84 -6.02 4.73
N LYS A 72 -5.51 -4.72 4.83
CA LYS A 72 -5.35 -3.87 3.65
C LYS A 72 -4.12 -4.20 2.82
N ILE A 73 -2.99 -4.50 3.46
CA ILE A 73 -1.77 -5.00 2.79
C ILE A 73 -2.08 -6.31 2.08
N LYS A 74 -2.86 -7.20 2.71
CA LYS A 74 -3.29 -8.46 2.10
C LYS A 74 -4.13 -8.20 0.86
N GLU A 75 -5.18 -7.41 1.01
CA GLU A 75 -6.10 -7.05 -0.08
C GLU A 75 -5.32 -6.50 -1.26
N LEU A 76 -4.47 -5.50 -1.02
CA LEU A 76 -3.63 -4.90 -2.04
C LEU A 76 -2.61 -5.88 -2.63
N GLY A 77 -1.94 -6.68 -1.83
CA GLY A 77 -0.95 -7.62 -2.33
C GLY A 77 -1.51 -8.81 -3.09
N GLU A 78 -2.77 -9.17 -2.86
CA GLU A 78 -3.49 -10.20 -3.63
C GLU A 78 -4.17 -9.65 -4.89
N LEU A 79 -4.21 -8.31 -5.07
CA LEU A 79 -4.66 -7.72 -6.33
C LEU A 79 -3.70 -8.08 -7.46
N TRP A 80 -4.25 -8.19 -8.67
CA TRP A 80 -3.45 -8.32 -9.87
C TRP A 80 -2.82 -6.97 -10.22
N TRP A 81 -1.50 -6.89 -10.11
CA TRP A 81 -0.72 -5.73 -10.53
C TRP A 81 -0.02 -6.03 -11.85
N PRO A 82 0.09 -5.03 -12.74
CA PRO A 82 0.89 -5.19 -13.94
C PRO A 82 2.38 -5.28 -13.58
N ASP A 83 3.12 -6.20 -14.21
CA ASP A 83 4.57 -6.35 -14.03
C ASP A 83 5.35 -5.16 -14.60
N SER A 84 4.76 -4.47 -15.59
CA SER A 84 5.35 -3.32 -16.28
C SER A 84 4.36 -2.17 -16.42
N CYS A 85 4.85 -0.94 -16.38
CA CYS A 85 4.01 0.24 -16.49
C CYS A 85 3.49 0.36 -17.93
N PRO A 86 2.16 0.24 -18.17
CA PRO A 86 1.60 0.26 -19.52
C PRO A 86 1.79 1.62 -20.21
N TYR A 87 2.03 2.68 -19.43
CA TYR A 87 2.38 4.00 -19.98
C TYR A 87 3.83 4.07 -20.45
N CYS A 88 4.76 3.44 -19.75
CA CYS A 88 6.16 3.33 -20.20
C CYS A 88 6.28 2.43 -21.44
N GLU A 89 5.51 1.34 -21.50
CA GLU A 89 5.52 0.43 -22.67
C GLU A 89 4.91 1.07 -23.94
N LYS A 90 4.12 2.14 -23.79
CA LYS A 90 3.54 2.87 -24.92
C LYS A 90 4.40 4.02 -25.45
N MET A 91 5.59 4.26 -24.87
CA MET A 91 6.52 5.30 -25.32
C MET A 91 7.45 4.82 -26.43
#